data_AF-A0A934QDX8-F1
#
_entry.id   AF-A0A934QDX8-F1
#
_cell.length_a   1.000
_cell.length_b   1.000
_cell.length_c   1.000
_cell.angle_alpha   90.00
_cell.angle_beta   90.00
_cell.angle_gamma   90.00
#
_symmetry.space_group_name_H-M   'P 1'
#
loop_
_entity.id
_entity.type
_entity.pdbx_description
1 polymer ?
#
loop_
_entity_poly.entity_id
_entity_poly.type
_entity_poly.pdbx_seq_one_letter_code
_entity_poly.pdbx_strand_id
1 'polypeptide(L)'
;MCNTQTYSDPRPPFLDVDGATEKLGELGLAMSPRQVRRYFDERSIPWFRGPDGKRYVAANTLEEWLVNRQREAIHGGRKYK
;
A
#
# COMPACT_ATOMS: atom_id res chain seq x y z
N MET A 1 27.95 -26.25 -14.92
CA MET A 1 27.74 -25.09 -14.03
C MET A 1 26.35 -24.57 -14.31
N CYS A 2 25.36 -24.89 -13.48
CA CYS A 2 23.98 -24.48 -13.71
C CYS A 2 23.79 -23.10 -13.09
N ASN A 3 23.65 -22.07 -13.93
CA ASN A 3 23.28 -20.73 -13.49
C ASN A 3 21.81 -20.78 -13.03
N THR A 4 21.58 -20.90 -11.72
CA THR A 4 20.29 -20.61 -11.10
C THR A 4 20.08 -19.10 -11.16
N GLN A 5 19.60 -18.65 -12.31
CA GLN A 5 19.05 -17.32 -12.47
C GLN A 5 17.80 -17.26 -11.60
N THR A 6 17.96 -16.81 -10.36
CA THR A 6 16.85 -16.51 -9.46
C THR A 6 15.99 -15.50 -10.21
N TYR A 7 14.88 -15.98 -10.75
CA TYR A 7 13.88 -15.15 -11.39
C TYR A 7 13.31 -14.28 -10.27
N SER A 8 13.89 -13.11 -10.07
CA SER A 8 13.38 -12.05 -9.21
C SER A 8 12.04 -11.65 -9.82
N ASP A 9 11.00 -12.38 -9.45
CA ASP A 9 9.66 -12.23 -9.97
C ASP A 9 9.27 -10.74 -9.84
N PRO A 10 9.09 -10.00 -10.95
CA PRO A 10 8.86 -8.55 -10.89
C PRO A 10 7.44 -8.22 -10.42
N ARG A 11 6.65 -9.23 -10.05
CA ARG A 11 5.30 -9.03 -9.51
C ARG A 11 5.42 -8.36 -8.14
N PRO A 12 4.78 -7.19 -7.93
CA PRO A 12 4.77 -6.58 -6.62
C PRO A 12 4.17 -7.58 -5.62
N PRO A 13 4.77 -7.77 -4.44
CA PRO A 13 4.17 -8.61 -3.42
C PRO A 13 2.80 -8.00 -3.10
N PHE A 14 1.75 -8.76 -3.39
CA PHE A 14 0.40 -8.34 -3.06
C PHE A 14 0.23 -8.47 -1.55
N LEU A 15 -0.10 -7.38 -0.90
CA LEU A 15 -0.25 -7.29 0.54
C LEU A 15 -1.72 -7.29 0.89
N ASP A 16 -2.13 -8.12 1.85
CA ASP A 16 -3.44 -7.97 2.47
C ASP A 16 -3.46 -6.75 3.39
N VAL A 17 -4.56 -6.54 4.12
CA VAL A 17 -4.69 -5.38 5.02
C VAL A 17 -3.59 -5.38 6.09
N ASP A 18 -3.25 -6.55 6.63
CA ASP A 18 -2.25 -6.67 7.69
C ASP A 18 -0.85 -6.42 7.13
N GLY A 19 -0.50 -7.04 5.99
CA GLY A 19 0.78 -6.77 5.31
C GLY A 19 0.92 -5.32 4.84
N ALA A 20 -0.17 -4.69 4.37
CA ALA A 20 -0.16 -3.28 4.02
C ALA A 20 0.04 -2.39 5.27
N THR A 21 -0.47 -2.80 6.42
CA THR A 21 -0.26 -2.10 7.69
C THR A 21 1.20 -2.16 8.13
N GLU A 22 1.81 -3.34 8.08
CA GLU A 22 3.23 -3.54 8.39
C GLU A 22 4.11 -2.71 7.44
N LYS A 23 3.83 -2.79 6.13
CA LYS A 23 4.57 -2.04 5.12
C LYS A 23 4.48 -0.52 5.31
N LEU A 24 3.30 0.01 5.62
CA LEU A 24 3.15 1.43 5.94
C LEU A 24 3.94 1.80 7.21
N GLY A 25 3.98 0.92 8.21
CA GLY A 25 4.82 1.07 9.39
C GLY A 25 6.31 1.16 9.06
N GLU A 26 6.82 0.27 8.20
CA GLU A 26 8.21 0.30 7.70
C GLU A 26 8.55 1.61 6.98
N LEU A 27 7.58 2.16 6.23
CA LEU A 27 7.71 3.43 5.51
C LEU A 27 7.55 4.67 6.41
N GLY A 28 7.38 4.48 7.72
CA GLY A 28 7.27 5.57 8.70
C GLY A 28 5.85 6.12 8.89
N LEU A 29 4.82 5.45 8.36
CA LEU A 29 3.42 5.79 8.59
C LEU A 29 2.72 4.70 9.41
N ALA A 30 2.82 4.80 10.74
CA ALA A 30 2.11 3.89 11.63
C ALA A 30 0.59 4.09 11.50
N MET A 31 -0.10 3.04 11.06
CA MET A 31 -1.55 2.97 11.01
C MET A 31 -2.03 1.68 11.67
N SER A 32 -3.25 1.71 12.19
CA SER A 32 -3.93 0.48 12.61
C SER A 32 -4.52 -0.25 11.41
N PRO A 33 -4.67 -1.59 11.46
CA PRO A 33 -5.35 -2.35 10.41
C PRO A 33 -6.76 -1.83 10.10
N ARG A 34 -7.45 -1.29 11.11
CA ARG A 34 -8.77 -0.66 10.96
C ARG A 34 -8.71 0.60 10.08
N GLN A 35 -7.68 1.42 10.22
CA GLN A 35 -7.48 2.60 9.38
C GLN A 35 -7.16 2.20 7.94
N VAL A 36 -6.25 1.23 7.75
CA VAL A 36 -5.89 0.73 6.41
C VAL A 36 -7.11 0.15 5.71
N ARG A 37 -7.90 -0.68 6.41
CA ARG A 37 -9.18 -1.20 5.90
C ARG A 37 -10.15 -0.09 5.49
N ARG A 38 -10.24 0.99 6.28
CA ARG A 38 -11.08 2.14 5.95
C ARG A 38 -10.63 2.81 4.64
N TYR A 39 -9.33 2.98 4.41
CA TYR A 39 -8.84 3.52 3.12
C TYR A 39 -9.13 2.61 1.93
N PHE A 40 -9.18 1.29 2.14
CA PHE A 40 -9.61 0.36 1.11
C PHE A 40 -11.11 0.55 0.84
N ASP A 41 -11.94 0.59 1.90
CA ASP A 41 -13.39 0.75 1.77
C ASP A 41 -13.78 2.10 1.13
N GLU A 42 -13.08 3.18 1.45
CA GLU A 42 -13.23 4.50 0.84
C GLU A 42 -12.63 4.59 -0.58
N ARG A 43 -12.05 3.49 -1.10
CA ARG A 43 -11.35 3.40 -2.39
C ARG A 43 -10.22 4.42 -2.55
N SER A 44 -9.65 4.91 -1.45
CA SER A 44 -8.49 5.81 -1.48
C SER A 44 -7.22 5.07 -1.87
N ILE A 45 -7.11 3.80 -1.52
CA ILE A 45 -6.04 2.90 -1.96
C ILE A 45 -6.66 1.89 -2.93
N PRO A 46 -6.16 1.77 -4.17
CA PRO A 46 -6.60 0.74 -5.08
C PRO A 46 -6.35 -0.66 -4.50
N TRP A 47 -7.36 -1.51 -4.53
CA TRP A 47 -7.27 -2.89 -4.06
C TRP A 47 -8.08 -3.81 -4.97
N PHE A 48 -7.77 -5.09 -4.93
CA PHE A 48 -8.53 -6.15 -5.59
C PHE A 48 -8.87 -7.25 -4.60
N ARG A 49 -9.89 -8.05 -4.92
CA ARG A 49 -10.29 -9.18 -4.08
C ARG A 49 -9.48 -10.41 -4.45
N GLY A 50 -8.80 -11.00 -3.47
CA GLY A 50 -8.06 -12.25 -3.64
C GLY A 50 -8.97 -13.47 -3.69
N PRO A 51 -8.43 -14.63 -4.07
CA PRO A 51 -9.17 -15.90 -4.14
C PRO A 51 -9.68 -16.39 -2.79
N ASP A 52 -9.05 -15.97 -1.69
CA ASP A 52 -9.48 -16.23 -0.31
C ASP A 52 -10.58 -15.27 0.18
N GLY A 53 -11.02 -14.34 -0.68
CA GLY A 53 -12.02 -13.34 -0.38
C GLY A 53 -11.50 -12.10 0.36
N LYS A 54 -10.20 -12.04 0.71
CA LYS A 54 -9.57 -10.87 1.33
C LYS A 54 -9.27 -9.78 0.31
N ARG A 55 -8.93 -8.59 0.81
CA ARG A 55 -8.54 -7.44 -0.01
C ARG A 55 -7.02 -7.39 -0.10
N TYR A 56 -6.51 -7.21 -1.30
CA TYR A 56 -5.09 -7.10 -1.58
C TYR A 56 -4.76 -5.81 -2.31
N VAL A 57 -3.59 -5.26 -2.03
CA VAL A 57 -2.99 -4.12 -2.73
C VAL A 57 -1.60 -4.50 -3.20
N ALA A 58 -1.19 -3.99 -4.36
CA ALA A 58 0.18 -4.14 -4.80
C ALA A 58 1.10 -3.22 -3.99
N ALA A 59 2.23 -3.71 -3.50
CA ALA A 59 3.14 -2.93 -2.65
C ALA A 59 3.57 -1.59 -3.28
N ASN A 60 3.85 -1.57 -4.59
CA ASN A 60 4.18 -0.35 -5.32
C ASN A 60 3.03 0.68 -5.31
N THR A 61 1.78 0.22 -5.48
CA THR A 61 0.59 1.09 -5.40
C THR A 61 0.43 1.69 -4.01
N LEU A 62 0.72 0.92 -2.96
CA LEU A 62 0.69 1.40 -1.58
C LEU A 62 1.77 2.46 -1.32
N GLU A 63 2.97 2.25 -1.85
CA GLU A 63 4.09 3.21 -1.78
C GLU A 63 3.77 4.51 -2.55
N GLU A 64 3.25 4.40 -3.77
CA GLU A 64 2.82 5.56 -4.57
C GLU A 64 1.72 6.36 -3.87
N TRP A 65 0.74 5.67 -3.28
CA TRP A 65 -0.32 6.30 -2.49
C TRP A 65 0.25 7.07 -1.29
N LEU A 66 1.21 6.48 -0.57
CA LEU A 66 1.86 7.12 0.57
C LEU A 66 2.60 8.41 0.14
N VAL A 67 3.35 8.35 -0.96
CA VAL A 67 4.07 9.52 -1.50
C VAL A 67 3.09 10.62 -1.87
N ASN A 68 1.98 10.29 -2.53
CA ASN A 68 0.95 11.27 -2.88
C ASN A 68 0.29 11.88 -1.63
N ARG A 69 -0.02 11.06 -0.63
CA ARG A 69 -0.57 11.51 0.65
C ARG A 69 0.38 12.47 1.38
N GLN A 70 1.68 12.17 1.42
CA GLN A 70 2.67 13.05 2.04
C GLN A 70 2.80 14.37 1.27
N ARG A 71 2.74 14.34 -0.07
CA ARG A 71 2.71 15.56 -0.89
C ARG A 71 1.48 16.42 -0.61
N GLU A 72 0.30 15.82 -0.46
CA GLU A 72 -0.92 16.53 -0.07
C GLU A 72 -0.82 17.12 1.33
N ALA A 73 -0.17 16.44 2.28
CA ALA A 73 0.06 17.00 3.62
C ALA A 73 1.01 18.21 3.58
N ILE A 74 2.03 18.18 2.72
CA ILE A 74 3.02 19.27 2.57
C ILE A 74 2.45 20.46 1.79
N HIS A 75 1.69 20.20 0.70
CA HIS A 75 1.14 21.25 -0.17
C HIS A 75 -0.29 21.68 0.19
N GLY A 76 -1.03 20.87 0.95
CA GLY A 76 -2.40 21.14 1.41
C GLY A 76 -2.48 22.13 2.57
N GLY A 77 -1.34 22.60 3.08
CA GLY A 77 -1.22 23.69 4.05
C GLY A 77 -1.59 25.08 3.51
N ARG A 78 -2.60 25.19 2.64
CA ARG A 78 -3.38 26.41 2.36
C ARG A 78 -4.40 26.11 1.28
N LYS A 79 -5.61 25.71 1.65
CA LYS A 79 -6.86 26.28 1.13
C LYS A 79 -7.97 25.83 2.07
N TYR A 80 -8.41 26.71 2.96
CA TYR A 80 -9.82 27.09 3.15
C TYR A 80 -9.85 28.32 4.06
N LYS A 81 -10.16 29.46 3.39
CA LYS A 81 -10.74 30.74 3.82
C LYS A 81 -10.28 31.39 5.12
#